data_AF-A0AAE0C3H3-F1
#
_entry.id   AF-A0AAE0C3H3-F1
#
_cell.length_a   1.000
_cell.length_b   1.000
_cell.length_c   1.000
_cell.angle_alpha   90.00
_cell.angle_beta   90.00
_cell.angle_gamma   90.00
#
_symmetry.space_group_name_H-M   'P 1'
#
loop_
_entity.id
_entity.type
_entity.pdbx_description
1 polymer ?
#
loop_
_entity_poly.entity_id
_entity_poly.type
_entity_poly.pdbx_seq_one_letter_code
_entity_poly.pdbx_strand_id
1 'polypeptide(L)'
;MHDGDKLGRSAVGALVRTKQKKPVNPFKAGQDVMAQAHKLGVYFNYSTRHANLMSFGVVVKNVAPLRIAVDHNTTRVASQHGLLISEIRLNRAIAAYQGANPTVEWALTGEAWRHMAEFEGVLNITKITTTLSQLEKPFTGAYCCLVKGTTMSELRSDHLPVVALDKVTASPKLPRVLTPVSQLSAAGQECRRRAILEGERRFCGNVTEEISGGPLEVDDRELTCMLLDLRTVGANHVSLVQRRRAVALLAKAYVDFGMQCAEYDAEKAAEEAAAAAAKVAAVTAARQAAAADQAQSQPKVSTSSVKSGHLYGVSAWSDMDMDILLSGEDAASPAVVAPDAVAPAVVAPAAMAPTVVAPAVVAPTAVAPAAVVAPVAVAPTTSAPELDMQKERKRLEEEFKRVFKNWVAIEVDWRKEFPEVVFGEEIDVVSDLLQVDIGRLYLGLKSEDLNRKEYGWLTLMASSSAFQIGALMAESICERVLSCANQVLVDGNTLLSDAEIEMIVLLRMNREFMEYMRRNFGNLSRQQFNMTVIGTEMENE
;
A
#
# COMPACT_ATOMS: atom_id res chain seq x y z
N MET A 1 -2.98 -9.33 15.04
CA MET A 1 -3.46 -8.01 15.51
C MET A 1 -2.48 -6.98 15.03
N HIS A 2 -2.95 -6.12 14.13
CA HIS A 2 -2.15 -5.10 13.48
C HIS A 2 -1.42 -4.22 14.46
N ASP A 3 -0.25 -3.75 14.04
CA ASP A 3 0.48 -2.75 14.80
C ASP A 3 -0.30 -1.43 14.92
N GLY A 4 -1.11 -1.08 13.91
CA GLY A 4 -2.02 0.08 13.96
C GLY A 4 -3.13 -0.04 15.01
N ASP A 5 -3.80 -1.20 15.12
CA ASP A 5 -4.87 -1.44 16.10
C ASP A 5 -4.37 -1.32 17.56
N LYS A 6 -3.09 -1.59 17.80
CA LYS A 6 -2.53 -1.57 19.15
C LYS A 6 -2.55 -0.17 19.76
N LEU A 7 -2.43 0.89 18.95
CA LEU A 7 -2.48 2.27 19.44
C LEU A 7 -3.85 2.56 20.08
N GLY A 8 -4.94 2.32 19.35
CA GLY A 8 -6.30 2.56 19.86
C GLY A 8 -6.66 1.63 21.01
N ARG A 9 -6.26 0.35 20.97
CA ARG A 9 -6.48 -0.58 22.09
C ARG A 9 -5.70 -0.19 23.34
N SER A 10 -4.47 0.30 23.18
CA SER A 10 -3.69 0.85 24.29
C SER A 10 -4.39 2.07 24.88
N ALA A 11 -4.89 2.97 24.01
CA ALA A 11 -5.60 4.19 24.39
C ALA A 11 -6.78 3.90 25.32
N VAL A 12 -7.62 2.90 25.00
CA VAL A 12 -8.79 2.54 25.83
C VAL A 12 -8.49 1.55 26.95
N GLY A 13 -7.23 1.13 27.12
CA GLY A 13 -6.83 0.16 28.14
C GLY A 13 -7.19 -1.30 27.83
N ALA A 14 -7.61 -1.60 26.59
CA ALA A 14 -7.87 -2.96 26.12
C ALA A 14 -6.57 -3.74 25.81
N LEU A 15 -5.48 -3.02 25.52
CA LEU A 15 -4.13 -3.58 25.44
C LEU A 15 -3.38 -3.34 26.74
N VAL A 16 -3.14 -4.41 27.49
CA VAL A 16 -2.38 -4.40 28.74
C VAL A 16 -1.12 -5.21 28.53
N ARG A 17 0.05 -4.57 28.60
CA ARG A 17 1.32 -5.28 28.59
C ARG A 17 1.46 -6.06 29.88
N THR A 18 2.11 -7.21 29.83
CA THR A 18 2.47 -7.96 31.04
C THR A 18 3.98 -8.12 31.12
N LYS A 19 4.53 -7.94 32.32
CA LYS A 19 5.92 -8.24 32.64
C LYS A 19 5.92 -9.18 33.84
N GLN A 20 6.49 -10.37 33.68
CA GLN A 20 6.44 -11.43 34.72
C GLN A 20 5.01 -11.72 35.18
N LYS A 21 4.06 -11.84 34.22
CA LYS A 21 2.62 -12.05 34.47
C LYS A 21 1.90 -10.94 35.25
N LYS A 22 2.56 -9.81 35.51
CA LYS A 22 1.93 -8.64 36.14
C LYS A 22 1.54 -7.60 35.07
N PRO A 23 0.31 -7.06 35.10
CA PRO A 23 -0.07 -5.93 34.27
C PRO A 23 0.89 -4.75 34.44
N VAL A 24 1.39 -4.23 33.32
CA VAL A 24 2.18 -3.00 33.27
C VAL A 24 1.24 -1.89 32.79
N ASN A 25 1.15 -0.82 33.58
CA ASN A 25 0.31 0.34 33.29
C ASN A 25 -1.15 -0.06 32.99
N PRO A 26 -1.91 -0.62 33.96
CA PRO A 26 -3.35 -0.82 33.77
C PRO A 26 -4.07 0.52 33.60
N PHE A 27 -5.10 0.57 32.76
CA PHE A 27 -5.92 1.78 32.57
C PHE A 27 -7.40 1.49 32.82
N LYS A 28 -7.75 1.38 34.11
CA LYS A 28 -9.09 0.99 34.55
C LYS A 28 -10.17 1.98 34.12
N ALA A 29 -9.90 3.28 34.23
CA ALA A 29 -10.85 4.32 33.79
C ALA A 29 -11.23 4.16 32.30
N GLY A 30 -10.28 3.85 31.42
CA GLY A 30 -10.58 3.61 30.02
C GLY A 30 -11.39 2.35 29.77
N GLN A 31 -11.10 1.28 30.50
CA GLN A 31 -11.88 0.04 30.46
C GLN A 31 -13.32 0.27 30.94
N ASP A 32 -13.51 1.11 31.96
CA ASP A 32 -14.84 1.43 32.50
C ASP A 32 -15.67 2.26 31.52
N VAL A 33 -15.07 3.24 30.86
CA VAL A 33 -15.72 4.03 29.79
C VAL A 33 -16.19 3.11 28.66
N MET A 34 -15.32 2.22 28.18
CA MET A 34 -15.70 1.27 27.12
C MET A 34 -16.76 0.27 27.60
N ALA A 35 -16.64 -0.26 28.82
CA ALA A 35 -17.64 -1.17 29.37
C ALA A 35 -19.02 -0.50 29.47
N GLN A 36 -19.07 0.78 29.82
CA GLN A 36 -20.30 1.55 29.87
C GLN A 36 -20.90 1.77 28.47
N ALA A 37 -20.08 2.14 27.48
CA ALA A 37 -20.47 2.21 26.08
C ALA A 37 -21.03 0.86 25.59
N HIS A 38 -20.36 -0.25 25.86
CA HIS A 38 -20.87 -1.57 25.48
C HIS A 38 -22.23 -1.89 26.11
N LYS A 39 -22.43 -1.59 27.41
CA LYS A 39 -23.73 -1.80 28.06
C LYS A 39 -24.85 -0.99 27.40
N LEU A 40 -24.57 0.26 27.03
CA LEU A 40 -25.49 1.14 26.32
C LEU A 40 -25.82 0.60 24.92
N GLY A 41 -24.80 0.27 24.12
CA GLY A 41 -24.98 -0.31 22.79
C GLY A 41 -25.72 -1.64 22.79
N VAL A 42 -25.40 -2.54 23.73
CA VAL A 42 -26.13 -3.79 23.95
C VAL A 42 -27.60 -3.47 24.28
N TYR A 43 -27.86 -2.58 25.23
CA TYR A 43 -29.22 -2.29 25.69
C TYR A 43 -30.17 -1.91 24.54
N PHE A 44 -29.73 -1.03 23.63
CA PHE A 44 -30.56 -0.56 22.52
C PHE A 44 -30.57 -1.50 21.32
N ASN A 45 -29.68 -2.49 21.24
CA ASN A 45 -29.68 -3.45 20.14
C ASN A 45 -30.69 -4.61 20.31
N TYR A 46 -31.35 -4.72 21.46
CA TYR A 46 -32.38 -5.73 21.72
C TYR A 46 -33.80 -5.15 21.69
N SER A 47 -34.74 -5.99 21.25
CA SER A 47 -36.19 -5.74 21.32
C SER A 47 -36.62 -4.44 20.61
N THR A 48 -37.69 -3.81 21.06
CA THR A 48 -38.25 -2.54 20.54
C THR A 48 -37.54 -1.30 21.09
N ARG A 49 -36.48 -1.47 21.89
CA ARG A 49 -35.81 -0.37 22.60
C ARG A 49 -35.18 0.65 21.65
N HIS A 50 -34.63 0.23 20.52
CA HIS A 50 -34.12 1.16 19.51
C HIS A 50 -35.22 2.04 18.92
N ALA A 51 -36.37 1.45 18.58
CA ALA A 51 -37.52 2.21 18.08
C ALA A 51 -38.02 3.21 19.13
N ASN A 52 -38.02 2.81 20.40
CA ASN A 52 -38.32 3.71 21.51
C ASN A 52 -37.29 4.84 21.60
N LEU A 53 -36.00 4.58 21.48
CA LEU A 53 -34.97 5.64 21.46
C LEU A 53 -35.19 6.63 20.31
N MET A 54 -35.55 6.13 19.12
CA MET A 54 -35.81 6.99 17.96
C MET A 54 -37.04 7.89 18.18
N SER A 55 -38.06 7.46 18.94
CA SER A 55 -39.20 8.32 19.26
C SER A 55 -38.79 9.53 20.12
N PHE A 56 -37.84 9.36 21.05
CA PHE A 56 -37.21 10.50 21.75
C PHE A 56 -36.39 11.38 20.81
N GLY A 57 -35.70 10.79 19.82
CA GLY A 57 -34.99 11.55 18.78
C GLY A 57 -35.90 12.49 17.99
N VAL A 58 -37.13 12.07 17.69
CA VAL A 58 -38.15 12.91 17.03
C VAL A 58 -38.54 14.10 17.91
N VAL A 59 -38.73 13.88 19.22
CA VAL A 59 -39.08 14.94 20.17
C VAL A 59 -37.96 15.98 20.30
N VAL A 60 -36.71 15.52 20.39
CA VAL A 60 -35.55 16.40 20.61
C VAL A 60 -35.09 17.14 19.35
N LYS A 61 -35.54 16.68 18.17
CA LYS A 61 -35.23 17.20 16.81
C LYS A 61 -33.73 17.17 16.49
N ASN A 62 -33.38 17.12 15.20
CA ASN A 62 -31.98 17.10 14.74
C ASN A 62 -31.14 15.96 15.34
N VAL A 63 -31.74 14.77 15.55
CA VAL A 63 -31.00 13.55 15.91
C VAL A 63 -30.88 12.67 14.67
N ALA A 64 -29.71 12.05 14.48
CA ALA A 64 -29.49 11.18 13.33
C ALA A 64 -30.34 9.89 13.44
N PRO A 65 -31.04 9.46 12.37
CA PRO A 65 -31.79 8.21 12.36
C PRO A 65 -30.83 7.03 12.12
N LEU A 66 -29.99 6.72 13.10
CA LEU A 66 -29.00 5.65 13.00
C LEU A 66 -29.13 4.64 14.14
N ARG A 67 -28.69 3.41 13.87
CA ARG A 67 -28.57 2.34 14.87
C ARG A 67 -27.22 2.42 15.57
N ILE A 68 -27.21 2.19 16.88
CA ILE A 68 -25.95 2.11 17.64
C ILE A 68 -25.16 0.90 17.14
N ALA A 69 -23.93 1.16 16.71
CA ALA A 69 -23.02 0.11 16.25
C ALA A 69 -22.71 -0.83 17.42
N VAL A 70 -22.64 -2.13 17.14
CA VAL A 70 -22.17 -3.12 18.11
C VAL A 70 -20.73 -3.41 17.79
N ASP A 71 -19.89 -3.38 18.81
CA ASP A 71 -18.54 -3.91 18.69
C ASP A 71 -18.59 -5.44 18.74
N HIS A 72 -18.88 -6.05 17.58
CA HIS A 72 -18.82 -7.49 17.37
C HIS A 72 -17.38 -8.02 17.39
N ASN A 73 -16.39 -7.13 17.23
CA ASN A 73 -14.99 -7.50 17.11
C ASN A 73 -14.14 -6.64 18.02
N THR A 74 -14.07 -7.05 19.29
CA THR A 74 -13.32 -6.39 20.37
C THR A 74 -11.80 -6.28 20.13
N THR A 75 -11.32 -6.84 19.01
CA THR A 75 -9.93 -6.73 18.59
C THR A 75 -9.65 -5.53 17.69
N ARG A 76 -10.68 -4.91 17.08
CA ARG A 76 -10.51 -3.82 16.09
C ARG A 76 -10.84 -2.45 16.67
N VAL A 77 -9.93 -1.50 16.50
CA VAL A 77 -10.12 -0.10 16.94
C VAL A 77 -11.28 0.56 16.19
N ALA A 78 -11.44 0.26 14.90
CA ALA A 78 -12.54 0.79 14.10
C ALA A 78 -13.92 0.42 14.67
N SER A 79 -14.08 -0.77 15.26
CA SER A 79 -15.34 -1.20 15.88
C SER A 79 -15.62 -0.43 17.17
N GLN A 80 -14.61 -0.20 18.00
CA GLN A 80 -14.71 0.63 19.21
C GLN A 80 -14.99 2.10 18.88
N HIS A 81 -14.31 2.65 17.87
CA HIS A 81 -14.58 3.98 17.33
C HIS A 81 -16.01 4.09 16.80
N GLY A 82 -16.47 3.08 16.04
CA GLY A 82 -17.83 2.96 15.52
C GLY A 82 -18.91 2.91 16.61
N LEU A 83 -18.65 2.21 17.71
CA LEU A 83 -19.51 2.20 18.90
C LEU A 83 -19.64 3.62 19.47
N LEU A 84 -18.53 4.25 19.86
CA LEU A 84 -18.54 5.57 20.47
C LEU A 84 -19.15 6.64 19.55
N ILE A 85 -18.81 6.65 18.26
CA ILE A 85 -19.32 7.65 17.32
C ILE A 85 -20.84 7.54 17.16
N SER A 86 -21.37 6.31 17.12
CA SER A 86 -22.82 6.09 16.99
C SER A 86 -23.59 6.52 18.24
N GLU A 87 -23.02 6.31 19.43
CA GLU A 87 -23.60 6.76 20.70
C GLU A 87 -23.54 8.28 20.84
N ILE A 88 -22.41 8.90 20.51
CA ILE A 88 -22.22 10.36 20.51
C ILE A 88 -23.23 11.03 19.56
N ARG A 89 -23.47 10.46 18.37
CA ARG A 89 -24.47 10.99 17.42
C ARG A 89 -25.91 10.91 17.93
N LEU A 90 -26.17 10.05 18.92
CA LEU A 90 -27.47 9.88 19.55
C LEU A 90 -27.53 10.50 20.96
N ASN A 91 -26.50 11.26 21.38
CA ASN A 91 -26.35 11.75 22.75
C ASN A 91 -27.59 12.46 23.30
N ARG A 92 -28.23 13.33 22.48
CA ARG A 92 -29.42 14.09 22.85
C ARG A 92 -30.65 13.21 23.03
N ALA A 93 -30.84 12.19 22.17
CA ALA A 93 -31.93 11.23 22.32
C ALA A 93 -31.70 10.30 23.52
N ILE A 94 -30.46 9.84 23.73
CA ILE A 94 -30.08 9.00 24.87
C ILE A 94 -30.29 9.76 26.19
N ALA A 95 -29.90 11.04 26.25
CA ALA A 95 -30.12 11.88 27.43
C ALA A 95 -31.62 12.07 27.72
N ALA A 96 -32.44 12.31 26.70
CA ALA A 96 -33.89 12.41 26.87
C ALA A 96 -34.52 11.08 27.32
N TYR A 97 -34.05 9.96 26.77
CA TYR A 97 -34.47 8.61 27.17
C TYR A 97 -34.11 8.33 28.63
N GLN A 98 -32.88 8.63 29.05
CA GLN A 98 -32.42 8.47 30.43
C GLN A 98 -33.19 9.37 31.41
N GLY A 99 -33.54 10.59 31.00
CA GLY A 99 -34.40 11.48 31.80
C GLY A 99 -35.80 10.90 32.06
N ALA A 100 -36.37 10.19 31.08
CA ALA A 100 -37.63 9.48 31.23
C ALA A 100 -37.51 8.13 31.94
N ASN A 101 -36.30 7.55 32.00
CA ASN A 101 -36.03 6.22 32.54
C ASN A 101 -34.82 6.26 33.49
N PRO A 102 -34.95 6.86 34.69
CA PRO A 102 -33.81 7.12 35.58
C PRO A 102 -33.15 5.85 36.16
N THR A 103 -33.79 4.68 36.04
CA THR A 103 -33.33 3.40 36.61
C THR A 103 -32.50 2.55 35.64
N VAL A 104 -32.09 3.08 34.48
CA VAL A 104 -31.27 2.33 33.52
C VAL A 104 -29.86 2.10 34.05
N GLU A 105 -29.39 0.85 33.97
CA GLU A 105 -28.08 0.44 34.53
C GLU A 105 -26.88 1.12 33.85
N TRP A 106 -27.01 1.51 32.58
CA TRP A 106 -25.93 2.11 31.80
C TRP A 106 -25.84 3.64 31.91
N ALA A 107 -26.72 4.28 32.69
CA ALA A 107 -26.90 5.73 32.78
C ALA A 107 -25.58 6.52 32.66
N LEU A 108 -25.50 7.45 31.71
CA LEU A 108 -24.31 8.26 31.45
C LEU A 108 -24.38 9.57 32.24
N THR A 109 -23.30 9.92 32.91
CA THR A 109 -23.11 11.25 33.53
C THR A 109 -22.58 12.24 32.50
N GLY A 110 -22.63 13.55 32.81
CA GLY A 110 -21.99 14.56 31.95
C GLY A 110 -20.48 14.33 31.80
N GLU A 111 -19.84 13.82 32.85
CA GLU A 111 -18.43 13.42 32.82
C GLU A 111 -18.18 12.20 31.92
N ALA A 112 -19.05 11.17 31.98
CA ALA A 112 -18.94 10.00 31.11
C ALA A 112 -19.04 10.39 29.62
N TRP A 113 -19.99 11.27 29.28
CA TRP A 113 -20.10 11.81 27.92
C TRP A 113 -18.85 12.55 27.47
N ARG A 114 -18.26 13.36 28.36
CA ARG A 114 -16.99 14.05 28.08
C ARG A 114 -15.86 13.05 27.83
N HIS A 115 -15.72 12.02 28.66
CA HIS A 115 -14.72 10.97 28.45
C HIS A 115 -14.91 10.26 27.11
N MET A 116 -16.14 9.90 26.75
CA MET A 116 -16.43 9.26 25.45
C MET A 116 -16.04 10.15 24.27
N ALA A 117 -16.32 11.45 24.33
CA ALA A 117 -15.93 12.40 23.27
C ALA A 117 -14.41 12.57 23.15
N GLU A 118 -13.70 12.65 24.28
CA GLU A 118 -12.22 12.74 24.31
C GLU A 118 -11.58 11.44 23.78
N PHE A 119 -12.11 10.28 24.17
CA PHE A 119 -11.66 8.96 23.70
C PHE A 119 -11.92 8.77 22.22
N GLU A 120 -13.11 9.17 21.75
CA GLU A 120 -13.42 9.18 20.32
C GLU A 120 -12.42 10.05 19.55
N GLY A 121 -12.01 11.20 20.08
CA GLY A 121 -10.99 12.06 19.46
C GLY A 121 -9.66 11.34 19.26
N VAL A 122 -9.17 10.64 20.29
CA VAL A 122 -7.93 9.83 20.20
C VAL A 122 -8.11 8.66 19.22
N LEU A 123 -9.23 7.95 19.30
CA LEU A 123 -9.51 6.83 18.41
C LEU A 123 -9.69 7.28 16.95
N ASN A 124 -10.24 8.47 16.72
CA ASN A 124 -10.39 9.05 15.40
C ASN A 124 -9.05 9.34 14.73
N ILE A 125 -8.02 9.70 15.50
CA ILE A 125 -6.65 9.81 15.00
C ILE A 125 -6.08 8.43 14.72
N THR A 126 -6.13 7.51 15.70
CA THR A 126 -5.49 6.19 15.55
C THR A 126 -6.14 5.30 14.49
N LYS A 127 -7.44 5.46 14.20
CA LYS A 127 -8.15 4.60 13.23
C LYS A 127 -7.54 4.69 11.83
N ILE A 128 -6.88 5.80 11.47
CA ILE A 128 -6.27 6.00 10.16
C ILE A 128 -5.21 4.92 9.87
N THR A 129 -4.50 4.47 10.91
CA THR A 129 -3.54 3.36 10.84
C THR A 129 -4.19 2.02 10.51
N THR A 130 -5.47 1.85 10.87
CA THR A 130 -6.26 0.63 10.60
C THR A 130 -7.03 0.73 9.30
N THR A 131 -7.32 1.95 8.84
CA THR A 131 -7.92 2.20 7.54
C THR A 131 -6.99 1.74 6.43
N LEU A 132 -5.67 1.93 6.58
CA LEU A 132 -4.68 1.41 5.64
C LEU A 132 -4.81 -0.11 5.46
N SER A 133 -4.83 -0.89 6.55
CA SER A 133 -4.93 -2.36 6.48
C SER A 133 -6.26 -2.85 5.93
N GLN A 134 -7.33 -2.06 6.06
CA GLN A 134 -8.65 -2.36 5.49
C GLN A 134 -8.75 -2.03 3.99
N LEU A 135 -7.98 -1.03 3.54
CA LEU A 135 -7.97 -0.53 2.18
C LEU A 135 -6.74 -1.00 1.41
N GLU A 136 -6.14 -2.15 1.75
CA GLU A 136 -5.02 -2.69 0.96
C GLU A 136 -5.40 -3.27 -0.40
N LYS A 137 -6.67 -3.09 -0.84
CA LYS A 137 -7.06 -3.42 -2.22
C LYS A 137 -6.33 -2.53 -3.25
N PRO A 138 -6.27 -1.20 -3.06
CA PRO A 138 -5.42 -0.32 -3.86
C PRO A 138 -3.93 -0.43 -3.51
N PHE A 139 -3.10 0.00 -4.47
CA PHE A 139 -1.63 0.08 -4.35
C PHE A 139 -1.20 1.05 -3.23
N THR A 140 -1.19 0.63 -1.97
CA THR A 140 -1.06 1.55 -0.81
C THR A 140 0.29 1.50 -0.10
N GLY A 141 1.30 0.82 -0.67
CA GLY A 141 2.61 0.62 -0.03
C GLY A 141 3.31 1.91 0.42
N ALA A 142 3.10 3.02 -0.29
CA ALA A 142 3.67 4.32 0.05
C ALA A 142 3.03 5.03 1.26
N TYR A 143 1.81 4.63 1.64
CA TYR A 143 1.04 5.33 2.67
C TYR A 143 1.50 5.00 4.09
N CYS A 144 2.26 3.92 4.28
CA CYS A 144 2.65 3.51 5.63
C CYS A 144 3.43 4.61 6.37
N CYS A 145 4.43 5.22 5.71
CA CYS A 145 5.20 6.33 6.28
C CYS A 145 4.32 7.56 6.53
N LEU A 146 3.45 7.93 5.58
CA LEU A 146 2.57 9.08 5.70
C LEU A 146 1.58 8.91 6.86
N VAL A 147 0.94 7.74 6.96
CA VAL A 147 -0.03 7.39 7.99
C VAL A 147 0.62 7.37 9.38
N LYS A 148 1.81 6.76 9.52
CA LYS A 148 2.62 6.82 10.76
C LYS A 148 2.96 8.27 11.13
N GLY A 149 3.40 9.04 10.14
CA GLY A 149 3.68 10.47 10.17
C GLY A 149 2.56 11.29 10.78
N THR A 150 1.44 11.32 10.07
CA THR A 150 0.24 12.07 10.43
C THR A 150 -0.31 11.63 11.78
N THR A 151 -0.40 10.31 12.03
CA THR A 151 -0.91 9.78 13.30
C THR A 151 -0.07 10.28 14.48
N MET A 152 1.26 10.17 14.40
CA MET A 152 2.14 10.60 15.50
C MET A 152 2.17 12.12 15.65
N SER A 153 2.12 12.87 14.55
CA SER A 153 2.03 14.33 14.57
C SER A 153 0.75 14.79 15.28
N GLU A 154 -0.40 14.25 14.89
CA GLU A 154 -1.69 14.58 15.51
C GLU A 154 -1.76 14.12 16.97
N LEU A 155 -1.31 12.91 17.28
CA LEU A 155 -1.26 12.43 18.66
C LEU A 155 -0.34 13.29 19.54
N ARG A 156 0.78 13.80 19.01
CA ARG A 156 1.73 14.65 19.76
C ARG A 156 1.33 16.13 19.81
N SER A 157 0.38 16.57 18.97
CA SER A 157 -0.17 17.93 18.97
C SER A 157 -0.63 18.37 20.36
N ASP A 158 -0.47 19.66 20.67
CA ASP A 158 -0.95 20.29 21.90
C ASP A 158 -2.49 20.46 21.93
N HIS A 159 -3.17 20.14 20.84
CA HIS A 159 -4.62 20.12 20.70
C HIS A 159 -5.15 18.76 20.24
N LEU A 160 -6.33 18.38 20.72
CA LEU A 160 -7.07 17.21 20.29
C LEU A 160 -8.42 17.62 19.67
N PRO A 161 -8.79 17.12 18.49
CA PRO A 161 -10.08 17.42 17.87
C PRO A 161 -11.21 16.61 18.53
N VAL A 162 -11.85 17.20 19.54
CA VAL A 162 -12.91 16.57 20.35
C VAL A 162 -14.28 16.96 19.82
N VAL A 163 -15.25 16.03 19.86
CA VAL A 163 -16.63 16.31 19.43
C VAL A 163 -17.32 17.28 20.38
N ALA A 164 -17.87 18.38 19.84
CA ALA A 164 -18.69 19.32 20.60
C ALA A 164 -20.10 18.74 20.78
N LEU A 165 -20.32 18.04 21.90
CA LEU A 165 -21.54 17.29 22.20
C LEU A 165 -22.82 18.12 22.09
N ASP A 166 -22.78 19.38 22.47
CA ASP A 166 -23.89 20.35 22.41
C ASP A 166 -24.27 20.74 20.99
N LYS A 167 -23.33 20.62 20.04
CA LYS A 167 -23.51 20.99 18.63
C LYS A 167 -23.86 19.80 17.74
N VAL A 168 -23.88 18.58 18.27
CA VAL A 168 -24.19 17.37 17.50
C VAL A 168 -25.59 17.47 16.88
N THR A 169 -25.67 17.24 15.57
CA THR A 169 -26.91 17.27 14.79
C THR A 169 -27.13 15.94 14.05
N ALA A 170 -28.18 15.86 13.23
CA ALA A 170 -28.43 14.72 12.34
C ALA A 170 -27.35 14.55 11.25
N SER A 171 -26.52 15.59 11.00
CA SER A 171 -25.44 15.55 10.01
C SER A 171 -24.50 14.36 10.24
N PRO A 172 -24.04 13.69 9.16
CA PRO A 172 -22.97 12.69 9.26
C PRO A 172 -21.64 13.29 9.76
N LYS A 173 -21.36 14.55 9.45
CA LYS A 173 -20.13 15.24 9.86
C LYS A 173 -20.30 15.75 11.30
N LEU A 174 -19.52 15.18 12.22
CA LEU A 174 -19.52 15.59 13.61
C LEU A 174 -18.84 16.96 13.79
N PRO A 175 -19.43 17.87 14.57
CA PRO A 175 -18.78 19.14 14.90
C PRO A 175 -17.63 18.87 15.88
N ARG A 176 -16.41 19.24 15.49
CA ARG A 176 -15.22 19.09 16.33
C ARG A 176 -14.69 20.46 16.75
N VAL A 177 -14.13 20.51 17.96
CA VAL A 177 -13.43 21.67 18.51
C VAL A 177 -12.02 21.23 18.88
N LEU A 178 -11.02 22.00 18.44
CA LEU A 178 -9.63 21.81 18.85
C LEU A 178 -9.53 22.15 20.34
N THR A 179 -9.40 21.13 21.16
CA THR A 179 -9.35 21.26 22.62
C THR A 179 -7.89 21.15 23.07
N PRO A 180 -7.34 22.14 23.78
CA PRO A 180 -6.00 22.03 24.34
C PRO A 180 -5.87 20.79 25.22
N VAL A 181 -4.75 20.07 25.12
CA VAL A 181 -4.53 18.84 25.88
C VAL A 181 -4.61 19.07 27.40
N SER A 182 -4.21 20.26 27.86
CA SER A 182 -4.34 20.70 29.25
C SER A 182 -5.78 20.84 29.74
N GLN A 183 -6.75 20.98 28.83
CA GLN A 183 -8.18 21.05 29.13
C GLN A 183 -8.89 19.70 29.02
N LEU A 184 -8.22 18.63 28.60
CA LEU A 184 -8.79 17.28 28.62
C LEU A 184 -8.96 16.80 30.06
N SER A 185 -9.94 15.92 30.30
CA SER A 185 -10.05 15.20 31.58
C SER A 185 -8.78 14.38 31.86
N ALA A 186 -8.56 13.99 33.13
CA ALA A 186 -7.45 13.10 33.48
C ALA A 186 -7.50 11.77 32.69
N ALA A 187 -8.71 11.24 32.46
CA ALA A 187 -8.90 10.04 31.65
C ALA A 187 -8.57 10.28 30.17
N GLY A 188 -8.96 11.42 29.60
CA GLY A 188 -8.63 11.80 28.21
C GLY A 188 -7.14 12.03 28.00
N GLN A 189 -6.47 12.68 28.95
CA GLN A 189 -5.02 12.86 28.93
C GLN A 189 -4.28 11.52 28.96
N GLU A 190 -4.69 10.61 29.86
CA GLU A 190 -4.11 9.26 29.93
C GLU A 190 -4.41 8.44 28.67
N CYS A 191 -5.63 8.49 28.14
CA CYS A 191 -6.01 7.84 26.88
C CYS A 191 -5.07 8.25 25.73
N ARG A 192 -4.86 9.57 25.56
CA ARG A 192 -3.91 10.12 24.59
C ARG A 192 -2.47 9.70 24.89
N ARG A 193 -2.01 9.82 26.14
CA ARG A 193 -0.64 9.46 26.56
C ARG A 193 -0.31 8.01 26.21
N ARG A 194 -1.25 7.09 26.45
CA ARG A 194 -1.09 5.67 26.13
C ARG A 194 -1.06 5.38 24.64
N ALA A 195 -1.86 6.11 23.85
CA ALA A 195 -1.82 6.04 22.40
C ALA A 195 -0.46 6.49 21.86
N ILE A 196 0.08 7.62 22.37
CA ILE A 196 1.41 8.12 22.02
C ILE A 196 2.47 7.09 22.39
N LEU A 197 2.46 6.59 23.62
CA LEU A 197 3.46 5.63 24.10
C LEU A 197 3.49 4.35 23.27
N GLU A 198 2.32 3.79 22.92
CA GLU A 198 2.27 2.62 22.04
C GLU A 198 2.68 2.96 20.60
N GLY A 199 2.31 4.15 20.11
CA GLY A 199 2.76 4.65 18.81
C GLY A 199 4.29 4.79 18.74
N GLU A 200 4.93 5.32 19.78
CA GLU A 200 6.39 5.43 19.84
C GLU A 200 7.09 4.07 19.86
N ARG A 201 6.51 3.08 20.53
CA ARG A 201 7.07 1.72 20.52
C ARG A 201 7.05 1.09 19.15
N ARG A 202 5.97 1.33 18.42
CA ARG A 202 5.71 0.70 17.12
C ARG A 202 6.43 1.45 15.99
N PHE A 203 6.45 2.77 16.07
CA PHE A 203 6.84 3.63 14.96
C PHE A 203 8.13 4.40 15.21
N CYS A 204 8.66 4.43 16.44
CA CYS A 204 9.83 5.23 16.81
C CYS A 204 10.90 4.41 17.56
N GLY A 205 10.80 3.08 17.58
CA GLY A 205 11.74 2.19 18.27
C GLY A 205 11.79 2.33 19.80
N ASN A 206 10.81 3.00 20.42
CA ASN A 206 10.83 3.23 21.87
C ASN A 206 10.64 1.90 22.62
N VAL A 207 11.56 1.54 23.50
CA VAL A 207 11.47 0.30 24.32
C VAL A 207 11.05 0.56 25.77
N THR A 208 10.84 1.82 26.14
CA THR A 208 10.58 2.26 27.51
C THR A 208 9.08 2.36 27.83
N GLU A 209 8.76 2.75 29.07
CA GLU A 209 7.39 3.09 29.51
C GLU A 209 7.13 4.60 29.55
N GLU A 210 8.09 5.39 29.05
CA GLU A 210 8.03 6.86 29.02
C GLU A 210 7.94 7.35 27.57
N ILE A 211 7.29 8.51 27.38
CA ILE A 211 7.23 9.17 26.06
C ILE A 211 8.58 9.83 25.82
N SER A 212 9.27 9.38 24.79
CA SER A 212 10.62 9.81 24.41
C SER A 212 10.63 10.99 23.44
N GLY A 213 9.57 11.19 22.65
CA GLY A 213 9.56 12.15 21.56
C GLY A 213 10.45 11.74 20.38
N GLY A 214 10.88 10.48 20.30
CA GLY A 214 11.77 9.98 19.25
C GLY A 214 11.23 10.19 17.82
N PRO A 215 12.11 10.31 16.81
CA PRO A 215 11.71 10.42 15.42
C PRO A 215 11.07 9.11 14.94
N LEU A 216 10.31 9.19 13.86
CA LEU A 216 9.75 8.01 13.21
C LEU A 216 10.86 7.16 12.58
N GLU A 217 10.83 5.87 12.87
CA GLU A 217 11.56 4.83 12.18
C GLU A 217 10.80 4.50 10.89
N VAL A 218 11.42 4.87 9.78
CA VAL A 218 10.92 4.61 8.43
C VAL A 218 11.93 3.72 7.75
N ASP A 219 11.49 2.56 7.27
CA ASP A 219 12.39 1.62 6.61
C ASP A 219 12.73 2.05 5.17
N ASP A 220 13.74 1.41 4.58
CA ASP A 220 14.20 1.74 3.23
C ASP A 220 13.13 1.49 2.16
N ARG A 221 12.24 0.53 2.39
CA ARG A 221 11.16 0.21 1.47
C ARG A 221 10.11 1.31 1.49
N GLU A 222 9.63 1.70 2.67
CA GLU A 222 8.67 2.78 2.87
C GLU A 222 9.15 4.09 2.26
N LEU A 223 10.42 4.44 2.49
CA LEU A 223 11.06 5.63 1.91
C LEU A 223 11.06 5.59 0.38
N THR A 224 11.40 4.45 -0.20
CA THR A 224 11.49 4.29 -1.66
C THR A 224 10.11 4.27 -2.29
N CYS A 225 9.15 3.56 -1.70
CA CYS A 225 7.76 3.51 -2.16
C CYS A 225 7.12 4.92 -2.14
N MET A 226 7.41 5.74 -1.12
CA MET A 226 6.91 7.12 -1.04
C MET A 226 7.35 7.98 -2.24
N LEU A 227 8.59 7.83 -2.71
CA LEU A 227 9.07 8.55 -3.90
C LEU A 227 8.51 7.99 -5.21
N LEU A 228 8.21 6.69 -5.22
CA LEU A 228 7.67 5.99 -6.38
C LEU A 228 6.15 6.13 -6.52
N ASP A 229 5.46 6.69 -5.52
CA ASP A 229 4.02 6.96 -5.56
C ASP A 229 3.75 8.44 -5.84
N LEU A 230 3.12 8.73 -6.99
CA LEU A 230 2.81 10.11 -7.39
C LEU A 230 1.87 10.83 -6.42
N ARG A 231 1.10 10.11 -5.59
CA ARG A 231 0.28 10.72 -4.53
C ARG A 231 1.12 11.27 -3.39
N THR A 232 2.29 10.67 -3.14
CA THR A 232 3.11 10.96 -1.95
C THR A 232 4.48 11.55 -2.26
N VAL A 233 4.93 11.55 -3.51
CA VAL A 233 6.26 12.04 -3.91
C VAL A 233 6.53 13.49 -3.48
N GLY A 234 5.50 14.34 -3.51
CA GLY A 234 5.55 15.75 -3.09
C GLY A 234 5.33 15.99 -1.60
N ALA A 235 5.06 14.95 -0.80
CA ALA A 235 4.61 15.14 0.56
C ALA A 235 5.77 15.43 1.55
N ASN A 236 5.54 16.34 2.50
CA ASN A 236 6.58 16.90 3.38
C ASN A 236 6.72 16.17 4.73
N HIS A 237 6.23 14.93 4.84
CA HIS A 237 6.17 14.19 6.10
C HIS A 237 7.47 13.46 6.47
N VAL A 238 8.45 13.41 5.56
CA VAL A 238 9.80 12.91 5.83
C VAL A 238 10.81 14.05 5.92
N SER A 239 11.82 13.88 6.75
CA SER A 239 12.92 14.86 6.85
C SER A 239 13.71 14.96 5.54
N LEU A 240 14.41 16.08 5.33
CA LEU A 240 15.30 16.27 4.18
C LEU A 240 16.38 15.17 4.09
N VAL A 241 16.87 14.71 5.25
CA VAL A 241 17.86 13.62 5.33
C VAL A 241 17.26 12.29 4.85
N GLN A 242 16.06 11.95 5.32
CA GLN A 242 15.32 10.77 4.86
C GLN A 242 15.00 10.85 3.36
N ARG A 243 14.58 12.02 2.86
CA ARG A 243 14.31 12.22 1.43
C ARG A 243 15.56 12.02 0.57
N ARG A 244 16.72 12.54 0.98
CA ARG A 244 17.99 12.31 0.28
C ARG A 244 18.39 10.83 0.28
N ARG A 245 18.23 10.15 1.42
CA ARG A 245 18.43 8.69 1.54
C ARG A 245 17.50 7.93 0.60
N ALA A 246 16.22 8.29 0.57
CA ALA A 246 15.21 7.69 -0.29
C ALA A 246 15.57 7.82 -1.78
N VAL A 247 16.03 9.01 -2.22
CA VAL A 247 16.48 9.21 -3.61
C VAL A 247 17.69 8.33 -3.94
N ALA A 248 18.66 8.22 -3.03
CA ALA A 248 19.82 7.37 -3.24
C ALA A 248 19.46 5.88 -3.32
N LEU A 249 18.54 5.42 -2.47
CA LEU A 249 18.01 4.05 -2.50
C LEU A 249 17.25 3.78 -3.80
N LEU A 250 16.36 4.69 -4.20
CA LEU A 250 15.61 4.57 -5.44
C LEU A 250 16.53 4.57 -6.66
N ALA A 251 17.57 5.42 -6.68
CA ALA A 251 18.57 5.44 -7.76
C ALA A 251 19.27 4.09 -7.91
N LYS A 252 19.74 3.52 -6.79
CA LYS A 252 20.36 2.20 -6.77
C LYS A 252 19.39 1.12 -7.26
N ALA A 253 18.16 1.14 -6.73
CA ALA A 253 17.10 0.20 -7.11
C ALA A 253 16.76 0.29 -8.60
N TYR A 254 16.72 1.50 -9.15
CA TYR A 254 16.45 1.75 -10.57
C TYR A 254 17.52 1.13 -11.46
N VAL A 255 18.79 1.33 -11.10
CA VAL A 255 19.92 0.76 -11.83
C VAL A 255 19.90 -0.76 -11.77
N ASP A 256 19.73 -1.34 -10.57
CA ASP A 256 19.70 -2.80 -10.41
C ASP A 256 18.51 -3.41 -11.18
N PHE A 257 17.33 -2.75 -11.15
CA PHE A 257 16.15 -3.16 -11.92
C PHE A 257 16.38 -3.06 -13.45
N GLY A 258 16.96 -1.96 -13.92
CA GLY A 258 17.28 -1.77 -15.34
C GLY A 258 18.27 -2.81 -15.87
N MET A 259 19.28 -3.19 -15.07
CA MET A 259 20.21 -4.27 -15.41
C MET A 259 19.48 -5.61 -15.54
N GLN A 260 18.59 -5.94 -14.61
CA GLN A 260 17.79 -7.16 -14.67
C GLN A 260 16.87 -7.20 -15.89
N CYS A 261 16.25 -6.06 -16.24
CA CYS A 261 15.45 -5.98 -17.46
C CYS A 261 16.30 -6.14 -18.73
N ALA A 262 17.50 -5.57 -18.77
CA ALA A 262 18.41 -5.74 -19.91
C ALA A 262 18.84 -7.21 -20.08
N GLU A 263 19.11 -7.91 -18.97
CA GLU A 263 19.39 -9.35 -18.96
C GLU A 263 18.20 -10.15 -19.49
N TYR A 264 16.99 -9.90 -18.98
CA TYR A 264 15.76 -10.56 -19.44
C TYR A 264 15.49 -10.30 -20.94
N ASP A 265 15.64 -9.06 -21.40
CA ASP A 265 15.44 -8.71 -22.80
C ASP A 265 16.47 -9.43 -23.71
N ALA A 266 17.72 -9.58 -23.24
CA ALA A 266 18.76 -10.31 -23.95
C ALA A 266 18.48 -11.82 -24.00
N GLU A 267 18.05 -12.42 -22.89
CA GLU A 267 17.63 -13.84 -22.82
C GLU A 267 16.46 -14.10 -23.77
N LYS A 268 15.43 -13.26 -23.71
CA LYS A 268 14.25 -13.38 -24.57
C LYS A 268 14.59 -13.21 -26.06
N ALA A 269 15.45 -12.25 -26.40
CA ALA A 269 15.92 -12.08 -27.77
C ALA A 269 16.73 -13.29 -28.26
N ALA A 270 17.52 -13.91 -27.38
CA ALA A 270 18.25 -15.14 -27.69
C ALA A 270 17.29 -16.33 -27.90
N GLU A 271 16.26 -16.47 -27.07
CA GLU A 271 15.21 -17.47 -27.23
C GLU A 271 14.44 -17.30 -28.55
N GLU A 272 14.04 -16.07 -28.88
CA GLU A 272 13.35 -15.75 -30.14
C GLU A 272 14.25 -16.01 -31.37
N ALA A 273 15.53 -15.65 -31.29
CA ALA A 273 16.51 -15.93 -32.33
C ALA A 273 16.74 -17.44 -32.51
N ALA A 274 16.81 -18.20 -31.40
CA ALA A 274 16.94 -19.66 -31.43
C ALA A 274 15.68 -20.31 -32.03
N ALA A 275 14.49 -19.86 -31.65
CA ALA A 275 13.22 -20.32 -32.21
C ALA A 275 13.11 -20.01 -33.71
N ALA A 276 13.53 -18.81 -34.14
CA ALA A 276 13.59 -18.43 -35.55
C ALA A 276 14.59 -19.30 -36.33
N ALA A 277 15.79 -19.55 -35.78
CA ALA A 277 16.80 -20.41 -36.39
C ALA A 277 16.30 -21.86 -36.52
N ALA A 278 15.63 -22.40 -35.49
CA ALA A 278 15.02 -23.73 -35.52
C ALA A 278 13.93 -23.83 -36.61
N LYS A 279 13.09 -22.79 -36.76
CA LYS A 279 12.08 -22.71 -37.82
C LYS A 279 12.71 -22.71 -39.22
N VAL A 280 13.79 -21.95 -39.42
CA VAL A 280 14.54 -21.92 -40.69
C VAL A 280 15.19 -23.28 -40.98
N ALA A 281 15.78 -23.92 -39.97
CA ALA A 281 16.35 -25.26 -40.10
C ALA A 281 15.29 -26.30 -40.48
N ALA A 282 14.11 -26.27 -39.86
CA ALA A 282 13.00 -27.17 -40.18
C ALA A 282 12.50 -27.00 -41.63
N VAL A 283 12.33 -25.76 -42.10
CA VAL A 283 11.93 -25.47 -43.49
C VAL A 283 13.00 -25.95 -44.47
N THR A 284 14.27 -25.76 -44.14
CA THR A 284 15.40 -26.21 -44.97
C THR A 284 15.44 -27.74 -45.08
N ALA A 285 15.26 -28.44 -43.96
CA ALA A 285 15.18 -29.90 -43.93
C ALA A 285 13.99 -30.43 -44.75
N ALA A 286 12.81 -29.81 -44.63
CA ALA A 286 11.63 -30.17 -45.42
C ALA A 286 11.84 -29.99 -46.93
N ARG A 287 12.53 -28.91 -47.35
CA ARG A 287 12.89 -28.69 -48.77
C ARG A 287 13.87 -29.74 -49.28
N GLN A 288 14.87 -30.10 -48.47
CA GLN A 288 15.83 -31.15 -48.84
C GLN A 288 15.16 -32.52 -48.97
N ALA A 289 14.25 -32.87 -48.06
CA ALA A 289 13.46 -34.09 -48.15
C ALA A 289 12.59 -34.13 -49.43
N ALA A 290 11.89 -33.03 -49.74
CA ALA A 290 11.09 -32.94 -50.96
C ALA A 290 11.93 -33.03 -52.24
N ALA A 291 13.14 -32.46 -52.26
CA ALA A 291 14.07 -32.58 -53.39
C ALA A 291 14.60 -34.02 -53.56
N ALA A 292 14.83 -34.75 -52.45
CA ALA A 292 15.21 -36.15 -52.49
C ALA A 292 14.09 -37.04 -53.07
N ASP A 293 12.83 -36.78 -52.68
CA ASP A 293 11.66 -37.49 -53.22
C ASP A 293 11.47 -37.22 -54.73
N GLN A 294 11.73 -35.99 -55.20
CA GLN A 294 11.72 -35.66 -56.63
C GLN A 294 12.86 -36.32 -57.41
N ALA A 295 14.05 -36.47 -56.81
CA ALA A 295 15.17 -37.16 -57.44
C ALA A 295 14.93 -38.68 -57.61
N GLN A 296 14.09 -39.28 -56.76
CA GLN A 296 13.69 -40.68 -56.85
C GLN A 296 12.49 -40.92 -57.79
N SER A 297 11.77 -39.87 -58.18
CA SER A 297 10.57 -39.94 -59.02
C SER A 297 10.77 -39.27 -60.39
N GLN A 298 11.75 -39.74 -61.18
CA GLN A 298 11.75 -39.42 -62.62
C GLN A 298 10.61 -40.17 -63.34
N PRO A 299 9.63 -39.47 -63.96
CA PRO A 299 8.58 -40.14 -64.72
C PRO A 299 9.04 -40.41 -66.16
N LYS A 300 8.85 -41.65 -66.63
CA LYS A 300 8.79 -41.96 -68.06
C LYS A 300 7.63 -41.17 -68.67
N VAL A 301 7.95 -40.25 -69.58
CA VAL A 301 6.98 -39.45 -70.33
C VAL A 301 6.06 -40.37 -71.14
N SER A 302 4.77 -40.35 -70.83
CA SER A 302 3.70 -40.81 -71.72
C SER A 302 2.76 -39.64 -71.94
N THR A 303 2.66 -39.20 -73.20
CA THR A 303 1.80 -38.12 -73.63
C THR A 303 0.35 -38.58 -73.72
N SER A 304 -0.54 -37.99 -72.92
CA SER A 304 -1.95 -37.91 -73.28
C SER A 304 -2.55 -36.56 -72.88
N SER A 305 -3.18 -35.95 -73.89
CA SER A 305 -4.04 -34.78 -73.80
C SER A 305 -5.24 -35.06 -72.89
N VAL A 306 -5.75 -34.06 -72.15
CA VAL A 306 -7.16 -33.59 -72.21
C VAL A 306 -7.58 -32.69 -71.04
N LYS A 307 -8.11 -31.52 -71.44
CA LYS A 307 -9.24 -30.69 -70.98
C LYS A 307 -9.35 -30.08 -69.56
N SER A 308 -9.77 -28.81 -69.64
CA SER A 308 -10.29 -27.93 -68.59
C SER A 308 -11.56 -28.44 -67.93
N GLY A 309 -11.68 -28.16 -66.63
CA GLY A 309 -12.94 -28.16 -65.88
C GLY A 309 -12.86 -27.21 -64.70
N HIS A 310 -13.70 -26.18 -64.72
CA HIS A 310 -14.11 -25.38 -63.55
C HIS A 310 -14.86 -26.26 -62.54
N LEU A 311 -14.69 -26.03 -61.22
CA LEU A 311 -15.80 -25.82 -60.27
C LEU A 311 -15.29 -25.49 -58.84
N TYR A 312 -16.12 -24.69 -58.18
CA TYR A 312 -15.99 -24.00 -56.89
C TYR A 312 -15.82 -24.91 -55.65
N GLY A 313 -15.29 -24.34 -54.55
CA GLY A 313 -15.90 -24.57 -53.22
C GLY A 313 -15.02 -24.52 -51.95
N VAL A 314 -14.91 -23.32 -51.35
CA VAL A 314 -15.01 -22.98 -49.91
C VAL A 314 -13.87 -23.27 -48.90
N SER A 315 -13.67 -22.26 -48.02
CA SER A 315 -13.03 -22.22 -46.69
C SER A 315 -11.53 -21.91 -46.70
N ALA A 316 -10.96 -21.13 -45.80
CA ALA A 316 -11.46 -20.34 -44.67
C ALA A 316 -10.30 -19.42 -44.22
N TRP A 317 -10.64 -18.16 -43.91
CA TRP A 317 -9.97 -17.27 -42.95
C TRP A 317 -8.43 -17.36 -42.78
N SER A 318 -7.70 -16.50 -43.48
CA SER A 318 -6.49 -15.84 -42.98
C SER A 318 -6.26 -14.57 -43.78
N ASP A 319 -5.79 -13.52 -43.11
CA ASP A 319 -5.31 -12.23 -43.63
C ASP A 319 -6.20 -11.04 -43.20
N MET A 320 -5.96 -10.59 -41.96
CA MET A 320 -6.10 -9.17 -41.63
C MET A 320 -4.71 -8.63 -41.32
N ASP A 321 -4.11 -8.06 -42.36
CA ASP A 321 -3.09 -7.01 -42.25
C ASP A 321 -3.70 -5.82 -41.49
N MET A 322 -3.09 -5.45 -40.37
CA MET A 322 -3.37 -4.23 -39.62
C MET A 322 -2.15 -3.30 -39.69
N ASP A 323 -1.71 -3.02 -40.91
CA ASP A 323 -0.84 -1.88 -41.24
C ASP A 323 -1.66 -0.89 -42.07
N ILE A 324 -2.39 0.01 -41.41
CA ILE A 324 -2.87 1.31 -41.88
C ILE A 324 -3.41 2.02 -40.64
N LEU A 325 -2.68 3.03 -40.14
CA LEU A 325 -3.18 4.22 -39.44
C LEU A 325 -2.00 5.10 -38.97
N LEU A 326 -1.18 5.60 -39.91
CA LEU A 326 -0.28 6.73 -39.66
C LEU A 326 -0.20 7.62 -40.90
N SER A 327 -1.06 8.64 -40.94
CA SER A 327 -0.87 9.84 -41.76
C SER A 327 -1.59 11.02 -41.12
N GLY A 328 -0.85 12.02 -40.70
CA GLY A 328 -1.41 13.24 -40.11
C GLY A 328 -0.31 14.18 -39.62
N GLU A 329 0.47 14.74 -40.55
CA GLU A 329 1.16 16.02 -40.35
C GLU A 329 0.13 17.15 -40.52
N ASP A 330 0.05 18.10 -39.58
CA ASP A 330 0.67 19.43 -39.75
C ASP A 330 0.24 20.48 -38.69
N ALA A 331 1.19 21.38 -38.42
CA ALA A 331 1.06 22.81 -38.10
C ALA A 331 0.94 23.33 -36.64
N ALA A 332 1.99 24.09 -36.31
CA ALA A 332 2.02 25.45 -35.72
C ALA A 332 2.27 25.64 -34.21
N SER A 333 3.48 26.12 -33.91
CA SER A 333 3.92 26.76 -32.66
C SER A 333 3.23 28.10 -32.38
N PRO A 334 3.30 28.57 -31.13
CA PRO A 334 3.92 29.89 -30.94
C PRO A 334 4.98 29.92 -29.83
N ALA A 335 5.97 30.77 -30.05
CA ALA A 335 7.05 31.10 -29.14
C ALA A 335 6.55 31.89 -27.91
N VAL A 336 7.04 31.53 -26.73
CA VAL A 336 6.85 32.32 -25.50
C VAL A 336 8.23 32.71 -24.94
N VAL A 337 8.35 34.01 -24.70
CA VAL A 337 9.52 34.73 -24.20
C VAL A 337 9.75 34.41 -22.72
N ALA A 338 10.99 34.10 -22.35
CA ALA A 338 11.42 33.89 -20.97
C ALA A 338 11.71 35.24 -20.27
N PRO A 339 11.33 35.43 -18.99
CA PRO A 339 11.82 36.55 -18.19
C PRO A 339 13.15 36.19 -17.49
N ASP A 340 14.07 37.15 -17.51
CA ASP A 340 15.30 37.17 -16.71
C ASP A 340 15.00 37.16 -15.21
N ALA A 341 15.59 36.21 -14.48
CA ALA A 341 15.55 36.18 -13.02
C ALA A 341 16.97 36.38 -12.46
N VAL A 342 17.15 37.53 -11.82
CA VAL A 342 18.35 37.96 -11.09
C VAL A 342 18.54 37.09 -9.84
N ALA A 343 19.72 36.49 -9.71
CA ALA A 343 20.11 35.73 -8.52
C ALA A 343 20.48 36.67 -7.35
N PRO A 344 19.99 36.43 -6.11
CA PRO A 344 20.49 37.14 -4.94
C PRO A 344 21.78 36.48 -4.43
N ALA A 345 22.79 37.32 -4.18
CA ALA A 345 24.03 36.94 -3.51
C ALA A 345 23.76 36.65 -2.02
N VAL A 346 24.02 35.42 -1.58
CA VAL A 346 23.98 35.03 -0.17
C VAL A 346 25.40 35.09 0.41
N VAL A 347 25.59 35.98 1.37
CA VAL A 347 26.81 36.13 2.17
C VAL A 347 26.83 35.00 3.22
N ALA A 348 27.90 34.20 3.22
CA ALA A 348 28.12 33.17 4.22
C ALA A 348 28.69 33.78 5.53
N PRO A 349 28.20 33.38 6.73
CA PRO A 349 28.81 33.77 7.99
C PRO A 349 30.06 32.93 8.29
N ALA A 350 31.12 33.60 8.74
CA ALA A 350 32.36 32.98 9.21
C ALA A 350 32.12 32.21 10.51
N ALA A 351 32.36 30.89 10.49
CA ALA A 351 32.37 30.06 11.68
C ALA A 351 33.75 30.11 12.34
N MET A 352 33.78 30.50 13.63
CA MET A 352 34.97 30.40 14.47
C MET A 352 35.25 28.94 14.83
N ALA A 353 36.48 28.49 14.58
CA ALA A 353 36.95 27.17 14.96
C ALA A 353 37.27 27.10 16.47
N PRO A 354 36.85 26.05 17.20
CA PRO A 354 37.33 25.81 18.55
C PRO A 354 38.72 25.16 18.53
N THR A 355 39.62 25.70 19.35
CA THR A 355 40.93 25.14 19.66
C THR A 355 40.75 23.88 20.52
N VAL A 356 41.09 22.71 19.97
CA VAL A 356 41.17 21.46 20.73
C VAL A 356 42.62 21.21 21.12
N VAL A 357 42.86 21.13 22.43
CA VAL A 357 44.15 20.74 23.03
C VAL A 357 44.32 19.22 22.86
N ALA A 358 45.40 18.81 22.19
CA ALA A 358 45.75 17.40 22.01
C ALA A 358 46.38 16.80 23.30
N PRO A 359 46.04 15.56 23.69
CA PRO A 359 46.77 14.84 24.72
C PRO A 359 48.05 14.21 24.14
N ALA A 360 49.12 14.26 24.94
CA ALA A 360 50.41 13.68 24.62
C ALA A 360 50.32 12.15 24.48
N VAL A 361 50.73 11.63 23.32
CA VAL A 361 50.86 10.20 23.04
C VAL A 361 52.31 9.77 23.33
N VAL A 362 52.45 8.77 24.20
CA VAL A 362 53.71 8.08 24.49
C VAL A 362 54.17 7.32 23.24
N ALA A 363 55.41 7.57 22.82
CA ALA A 363 56.04 6.92 21.68
C ALA A 363 56.33 5.43 21.97
N PRO A 364 55.86 4.48 21.15
CA PRO A 364 56.37 3.12 21.18
C PRO A 364 57.67 3.04 20.37
N THR A 365 58.64 2.35 20.97
CA THR A 365 59.95 2.02 20.42
C THR A 365 59.83 1.33 19.05
N ALA A 366 60.44 1.92 18.03
CA ALA A 366 60.49 1.38 16.68
C ALA A 366 61.38 0.13 16.62
N VAL A 367 60.77 -1.03 16.32
CA VAL A 367 61.47 -2.19 15.79
C VAL A 367 61.44 -2.08 14.27
N ALA A 368 62.61 -2.00 13.64
CA ALA A 368 62.76 -1.91 12.20
C ALA A 368 62.21 -3.19 11.52
N PRO A 369 61.21 -3.11 10.62
CA PRO A 369 60.85 -4.23 9.78
C PRO A 369 61.87 -4.35 8.66
N ALA A 370 62.36 -5.58 8.47
CA ALA A 370 63.17 -5.97 7.33
C ALA A 370 62.44 -5.64 6.02
N ALA A 371 63.23 -5.27 5.01
CA ALA A 371 62.82 -4.85 3.68
C ALA A 371 61.64 -5.66 3.12
N VAL A 372 60.47 -5.02 3.06
CA VAL A 372 59.31 -5.54 2.33
C VAL A 372 59.56 -5.29 0.84
N VAL A 373 59.58 -6.38 0.09
CA VAL A 373 59.62 -6.43 -1.37
C VAL A 373 58.56 -5.48 -1.94
N ALA A 374 58.96 -4.58 -2.84
CA ALA A 374 58.05 -3.66 -3.50
C ALA A 374 56.87 -4.45 -4.13
N PRO A 375 55.61 -4.06 -3.85
CA PRO A 375 54.48 -4.72 -4.49
C PRO A 375 54.57 -4.46 -5.99
N VAL A 376 54.75 -5.54 -6.75
CA VAL A 376 54.60 -5.51 -8.20
C VAL A 376 53.16 -5.05 -8.46
N ALA A 377 53.03 -3.85 -9.03
CA ALA A 377 51.75 -3.29 -9.42
C ALA A 377 51.18 -4.12 -10.58
N VAL A 378 50.41 -5.16 -10.25
CA VAL A 378 49.59 -5.87 -11.22
C VAL A 378 48.43 -4.94 -11.56
N ALA A 379 48.48 -4.35 -12.75
CA ALA A 379 47.36 -3.57 -13.28
C ALA A 379 46.12 -4.49 -13.36
N PRO A 380 44.96 -4.10 -12.80
CA PRO A 380 43.77 -4.92 -12.87
C PRO A 380 43.31 -5.03 -14.32
N THR A 381 43.42 -6.23 -14.90
CA THR A 381 42.87 -6.56 -16.22
C THR A 381 41.36 -6.84 -16.06
N THR A 382 40.52 -5.81 -16.11
CA THR A 382 39.07 -5.98 -16.19
C THR A 382 38.71 -6.63 -17.54
N SER A 383 37.86 -7.66 -17.52
CA SER A 383 37.42 -8.36 -18.73
C SER A 383 36.44 -7.51 -19.56
N ALA A 384 36.34 -7.75 -20.88
CA ALA A 384 35.41 -7.00 -21.75
C ALA A 384 33.94 -7.01 -21.27
N PRO A 385 33.38 -8.13 -20.77
CA PRO A 385 32.01 -8.17 -20.24
C PRO A 385 31.81 -7.26 -19.02
N GLU A 386 32.80 -7.19 -18.13
CA GLU A 386 32.75 -6.34 -16.94
C GLU A 386 32.72 -4.85 -17.33
N LEU A 387 33.50 -4.47 -18.34
CA LEU A 387 33.50 -3.10 -18.85
C LEU A 387 32.14 -2.69 -19.44
N ASP A 388 31.45 -3.60 -20.13
CA ASP A 388 30.14 -3.31 -20.72
C ASP A 388 29.04 -3.20 -19.66
N MET A 389 29.07 -4.03 -18.61
CA MET A 389 28.17 -3.88 -17.45
C MET A 389 28.38 -2.55 -16.72
N GLN A 390 29.63 -2.09 -16.57
CA GLN A 390 29.92 -0.80 -15.94
C GLN A 390 29.42 0.39 -16.78
N LYS A 391 29.55 0.31 -18.11
CA LYS A 391 28.99 1.32 -19.01
C LYS A 391 27.47 1.38 -18.91
N GLU A 392 26.80 0.23 -18.90
CA GLU A 392 25.34 0.18 -18.80
C GLU A 392 24.85 0.68 -17.44
N ARG A 393 25.52 0.30 -16.35
CA ARG A 393 25.26 0.85 -15.00
C ARG A 393 25.33 2.37 -14.99
N LYS A 394 26.40 2.95 -15.54
CA LYS A 394 26.57 4.41 -15.62
C LYS A 394 25.49 5.07 -16.48
N ARG A 395 25.13 4.47 -17.62
CA ARG A 395 24.03 4.93 -18.47
C ARG A 395 22.70 4.96 -17.69
N LEU A 396 22.39 3.90 -16.93
CA LEU A 396 21.19 3.81 -16.10
C LEU A 396 21.19 4.85 -14.96
N GLU A 397 22.34 5.16 -14.37
CA GLU A 397 22.46 6.24 -13.37
C GLU A 397 22.17 7.63 -13.97
N GLU A 398 22.67 7.90 -15.18
CA GLU A 398 22.40 9.14 -15.91
C GLU A 398 20.94 9.23 -16.35
N GLU A 399 20.37 8.11 -16.81
CA GLU A 399 18.97 7.96 -17.12
C GLU A 399 18.08 8.24 -15.90
N PHE A 400 18.37 7.62 -14.75
CA PHE A 400 17.63 7.84 -13.51
C PHE A 400 17.53 9.33 -13.17
N LYS A 401 18.63 10.08 -13.20
CA LYS A 401 18.63 11.52 -12.90
C LYS A 401 17.69 12.31 -13.82
N ARG A 402 17.66 11.94 -15.11
CA ARG A 402 16.77 12.57 -16.10
C ARG A 402 15.31 12.21 -15.82
N VAL A 403 15.00 10.91 -15.75
CA VAL A 403 13.60 10.44 -15.66
C VAL A 403 12.99 10.73 -14.29
N PHE A 404 13.78 10.70 -13.21
CA PHE A 404 13.30 11.06 -11.88
C PHE A 404 12.96 12.54 -11.77
N LYS A 405 13.69 13.42 -12.46
CA LYS A 405 13.33 14.84 -12.55
C LYS A 405 11.97 15.03 -13.23
N ASN A 406 11.71 14.29 -14.31
CA ASN A 406 10.41 14.32 -14.98
C ASN A 406 9.32 13.75 -14.07
N TRP A 407 9.60 12.64 -13.39
CA TRP A 407 8.68 11.96 -12.47
C TRP A 407 8.17 12.88 -11.35
N VAL A 408 9.07 13.60 -10.67
CA VAL A 408 8.69 14.52 -9.59
C VAL A 408 8.00 15.79 -10.10
N ALA A 409 8.09 16.07 -11.40
CA ALA A 409 7.45 17.22 -12.04
C ALA A 409 6.06 16.90 -12.60
N ILE A 410 5.60 15.64 -12.51
CA ILE A 410 4.24 15.27 -12.93
C ILE A 410 3.23 15.96 -12.01
N GLU A 411 2.40 16.81 -12.60
CA GLU A 411 1.23 17.40 -11.94
C GLU A 411 -0.01 16.61 -12.39
N VAL A 412 -0.66 15.94 -11.44
CA VAL A 412 -1.87 15.16 -11.70
C VAL A 412 -3.10 15.99 -11.34
N ASP A 413 -3.97 16.22 -12.32
CA ASP A 413 -5.32 16.73 -12.05
C ASP A 413 -6.20 15.58 -11.54
N TRP A 414 -6.14 15.36 -10.22
CA TRP A 414 -6.83 14.26 -9.55
C TRP A 414 -8.34 14.25 -9.80
N ARG A 415 -8.97 15.42 -9.93
CA ARG A 415 -10.42 15.54 -10.16
C ARG A 415 -10.80 15.13 -11.57
N LYS A 416 -9.95 15.44 -12.54
CA LYS A 416 -10.13 15.04 -13.94
C LYS A 416 -9.84 13.56 -14.14
N GLU A 417 -8.79 13.04 -13.51
CA GLU A 417 -8.37 11.65 -13.70
C GLU A 417 -9.32 10.66 -12.99
N PHE A 418 -9.81 11.03 -11.80
CA PHE A 418 -10.68 10.20 -10.96
C PHE A 418 -12.01 10.90 -10.63
N PRO A 419 -12.87 11.19 -11.63
CA PRO A 419 -14.12 11.90 -11.42
C PRO A 419 -15.13 11.15 -10.52
N GLU A 420 -14.93 9.85 -10.31
CA GLU A 420 -15.72 9.01 -9.41
C GLU A 420 -15.41 9.24 -7.92
N VAL A 421 -14.26 9.83 -7.60
CA VAL A 421 -13.86 10.12 -6.21
C VAL A 421 -14.34 11.50 -5.82
N VAL A 422 -15.02 11.60 -4.68
CA VAL A 422 -15.48 12.87 -4.13
C VAL A 422 -14.34 13.51 -3.34
N PHE A 423 -13.64 14.44 -3.98
CA PHE A 423 -12.58 15.23 -3.35
C PHE A 423 -13.14 16.37 -2.48
N GLY A 424 -12.42 16.71 -1.41
CA GLY A 424 -12.64 17.96 -0.68
C GLY A 424 -12.37 19.21 -1.53
N GLU A 425 -12.60 20.40 -0.97
CA GLU A 425 -12.17 21.67 -1.60
C GLU A 425 -10.64 21.69 -1.72
N GLU A 426 -9.96 21.37 -0.63
CA GLU A 426 -8.54 21.04 -0.58
C GLU A 426 -8.39 19.51 -0.62
N ILE A 427 -7.49 19.02 -1.47
CA ILE A 427 -7.23 17.59 -1.60
C ILE A 427 -6.30 17.17 -0.47
N ASP A 428 -6.78 16.34 0.44
CA ASP A 428 -5.94 15.72 1.46
C ASP A 428 -5.37 14.40 0.95
N VAL A 429 -4.06 14.22 1.09
CA VAL A 429 -3.37 13.04 0.58
C VAL A 429 -3.89 11.77 1.27
N VAL A 430 -4.22 11.82 2.56
CA VAL A 430 -4.62 10.63 3.31
C VAL A 430 -6.12 10.33 3.19
N SER A 431 -7.00 11.33 3.31
CA SER A 431 -8.44 11.08 3.25
C SER A 431 -8.94 10.89 1.82
N ASP A 432 -8.37 11.60 0.85
CA ASP A 432 -8.93 11.66 -0.50
C ASP A 432 -8.15 10.76 -1.47
N LEU A 433 -6.81 10.84 -1.47
CA LEU A 433 -5.98 10.08 -2.43
C LEU A 433 -5.74 8.61 -2.04
N LEU A 434 -6.00 8.22 -0.78
CA LEU A 434 -5.82 6.83 -0.34
C LEU A 434 -6.76 5.86 -1.07
N GLN A 435 -7.96 6.32 -1.46
CA GLN A 435 -8.96 5.52 -2.17
C GLN A 435 -8.71 5.44 -3.68
N VAL A 436 -7.82 6.28 -4.21
CA VAL A 436 -7.55 6.37 -5.64
C VAL A 436 -6.81 5.12 -6.12
N ASP A 437 -7.32 4.49 -7.18
CA ASP A 437 -6.59 3.44 -7.89
C ASP A 437 -5.51 4.05 -8.79
N ILE A 438 -4.36 4.31 -8.17
CA ILE A 438 -3.20 4.88 -8.84
C ILE A 438 -2.65 3.97 -9.95
N GLY A 439 -3.01 2.68 -9.97
CA GLY A 439 -2.63 1.75 -11.04
C GLY A 439 -3.15 2.19 -12.40
N ARG A 440 -4.36 2.76 -12.47
CA ARG A 440 -4.94 3.32 -13.69
C ARG A 440 -4.06 4.41 -14.27
N LEU A 441 -3.58 5.34 -13.44
CA LEU A 441 -2.68 6.42 -13.85
C LEU A 441 -1.38 5.84 -14.41
N TYR A 442 -0.80 4.83 -13.75
CA TYR A 442 0.45 4.22 -14.20
C TYR A 442 0.33 3.44 -15.50
N LEU A 443 -0.82 2.83 -15.75
CA LEU A 443 -1.12 2.23 -17.06
C LEU A 443 -1.20 3.30 -18.15
N GLY A 444 -1.81 4.46 -17.85
CA GLY A 444 -1.84 5.63 -18.73
C GLY A 444 -0.43 6.12 -19.08
N LEU A 445 0.38 6.43 -18.07
CA LEU A 445 1.77 6.89 -18.24
C LEU A 445 2.62 5.87 -19.01
N LYS A 446 2.42 4.57 -18.77
CA LYS A 446 3.11 3.51 -19.51
C LYS A 446 2.71 3.49 -20.99
N SER A 447 1.44 3.78 -21.30
CA SER A 447 0.96 3.83 -22.69
C SER A 447 1.46 5.07 -23.44
N GLU A 448 1.71 6.17 -22.73
CA GLU A 448 2.24 7.41 -23.30
C GLU A 448 3.76 7.34 -23.53
N ASP A 449 4.50 6.61 -22.67
CA ASP A 449 5.96 6.48 -22.75
C ASP A 449 6.43 5.07 -23.14
N LEU A 450 5.96 4.56 -24.28
CA LEU A 450 6.33 3.22 -24.78
C LEU A 450 7.85 3.04 -24.94
N ASN A 451 8.56 4.12 -25.28
CA ASN A 451 10.00 4.12 -25.49
C ASN A 451 10.81 4.37 -24.20
N ARG A 452 10.15 4.54 -23.06
CA ARG A 452 10.77 4.81 -21.75
C ARG A 452 11.66 6.07 -21.75
N LYS A 453 11.34 7.04 -22.59
CA LYS A 453 12.12 8.27 -22.76
C LYS A 453 11.87 9.25 -21.61
N GLU A 454 10.63 9.35 -21.16
CA GLU A 454 10.19 10.34 -20.17
C GLU A 454 10.35 9.83 -18.73
N TYR A 455 9.89 8.62 -18.46
CA TYR A 455 9.78 8.05 -17.11
C TYR A 455 10.66 6.81 -16.90
N GLY A 456 11.28 6.30 -17.97
CA GLY A 456 12.23 5.20 -17.86
C GLY A 456 11.56 3.94 -17.32
N TRP A 457 12.19 3.34 -16.31
CA TRP A 457 11.66 2.17 -15.59
C TRP A 457 10.75 2.48 -14.41
N LEU A 458 10.53 3.75 -14.05
CA LEU A 458 9.82 4.10 -12.80
C LEU A 458 8.37 3.61 -12.79
N THR A 459 7.65 3.75 -13.92
CA THR A 459 6.27 3.25 -14.06
C THR A 459 6.18 1.74 -13.86
N LEU A 460 7.14 0.98 -14.41
CA LEU A 460 7.19 -0.47 -14.26
C LEU A 460 7.60 -0.87 -12.84
N MET A 461 8.64 -0.23 -12.29
CA MET A 461 9.12 -0.47 -10.93
C MET A 461 8.02 -0.29 -9.89
N ALA A 462 7.12 0.69 -10.09
CA ALA A 462 6.00 0.92 -9.18
C ALA A 462 5.07 -0.30 -9.08
N SER A 463 4.99 -1.11 -10.14
CA SER A 463 4.16 -2.31 -10.20
C SER A 463 4.88 -3.63 -9.92
N SER A 464 6.18 -3.74 -10.21
CA SER A 464 6.86 -5.05 -10.26
C SER A 464 8.27 -5.08 -9.67
N SER A 465 8.68 -4.07 -8.90
CA SER A 465 9.95 -4.08 -8.17
C SER A 465 9.81 -4.55 -6.72
N ALA A 466 10.94 -4.73 -6.02
CA ALA A 466 10.96 -4.94 -4.56
C ALA A 466 10.32 -3.77 -3.78
N PHE A 467 10.25 -2.59 -4.41
CA PHE A 467 9.64 -1.37 -3.89
C PHE A 467 8.30 -1.07 -4.54
N GLN A 468 7.65 -2.07 -5.16
CA GLN A 468 6.33 -1.89 -5.76
C GLN A 468 5.32 -1.35 -4.74
N ILE A 469 4.49 -0.42 -5.18
CA ILE A 469 3.45 0.20 -4.36
C ILE A 469 2.27 -0.74 -4.13
N GLY A 470 2.16 -1.82 -4.92
CA GLY A 470 1.09 -2.82 -4.87
C GLY A 470 1.37 -4.06 -4.05
N ALA A 471 2.58 -4.21 -3.51
CA ALA A 471 2.89 -5.34 -2.65
C ALA A 471 2.02 -5.23 -1.38
N LEU A 472 0.99 -6.09 -1.34
CA LEU A 472 0.12 -6.29 -0.20
C LEU A 472 0.98 -6.43 1.06
N MET A 473 0.66 -5.70 2.12
CA MET A 473 1.29 -5.98 3.40
C MET A 473 0.88 -7.40 3.78
N ALA A 474 1.84 -8.23 4.18
CA ALA A 474 1.54 -9.60 4.62
C ALA A 474 0.44 -9.63 5.71
N GLU A 475 0.32 -8.54 6.47
CA GLU A 475 -0.69 -8.32 7.50
C GLU A 475 -2.14 -8.34 6.96
N SER A 476 -2.43 -7.79 5.78
CA SER A 476 -3.80 -7.85 5.23
C SER A 476 -4.20 -9.21 4.70
N ILE A 477 -3.23 -10.03 4.28
CA ILE A 477 -3.52 -11.42 3.88
C ILE A 477 -4.06 -12.16 5.09
N CYS A 478 -3.38 -12.09 6.24
CA CYS A 478 -3.85 -12.72 7.47
C CYS A 478 -5.24 -12.23 7.89
N GLU A 479 -5.55 -10.94 7.74
CA GLU A 479 -6.90 -10.44 8.04
C GLU A 479 -7.96 -10.89 7.07
N ARG A 480 -7.65 -10.95 5.77
CA ARG A 480 -8.59 -11.46 4.78
C ARG A 480 -8.88 -12.93 5.07
N VAL A 481 -7.86 -13.71 5.45
CA VAL A 481 -8.02 -15.09 5.92
C VAL A 481 -8.94 -15.11 7.14
N LEU A 482 -8.65 -14.36 8.20
CA LEU A 482 -9.46 -14.35 9.43
C LEU A 482 -10.89 -13.83 9.20
N SER A 483 -11.06 -12.80 8.37
CA SER A 483 -12.35 -12.23 8.03
C SER A 483 -13.18 -13.22 7.21
N CYS A 484 -12.58 -13.92 6.25
CA CYS A 484 -13.25 -14.98 5.51
C CYS A 484 -13.54 -16.17 6.41
N ALA A 485 -12.65 -16.52 7.34
CA ALA A 485 -12.85 -17.60 8.32
C ALA A 485 -14.07 -17.31 9.20
N ASN A 486 -14.21 -16.09 9.72
CA ASN A 486 -15.39 -15.68 10.50
C ASN A 486 -16.70 -15.73 9.70
N GLN A 487 -16.65 -15.61 8.37
CA GLN A 487 -17.84 -15.77 7.51
C GLN A 487 -18.16 -17.24 7.19
N VAL A 488 -17.17 -18.13 7.29
CA VAL A 488 -17.30 -19.56 7.03
C VAL A 488 -17.71 -20.31 8.30
N LEU A 489 -17.06 -19.98 9.42
CA LEU A 489 -17.24 -20.56 10.75
C LEU A 489 -18.33 -19.80 11.52
N VAL A 490 -19.59 -20.02 11.14
CA VAL A 490 -20.76 -19.58 11.91
C VAL A 490 -21.21 -20.68 12.89
N ASP A 491 -22.02 -20.34 13.90
CA ASP A 491 -22.54 -21.30 14.89
C ASP A 491 -23.27 -22.51 14.26
N GLY A 492 -23.77 -22.38 13.02
CA GLY A 492 -24.38 -23.47 12.26
C GLY A 492 -23.41 -24.31 11.40
N ASN A 493 -22.17 -23.86 11.21
CA ASN A 493 -21.15 -24.49 10.36
C ASN A 493 -19.98 -25.06 11.18
N THR A 494 -20.14 -25.25 12.49
CA THR A 494 -19.09 -25.75 13.40
C THR A 494 -18.70 -27.22 13.17
N LEU A 495 -19.29 -27.89 12.18
CA LEU A 495 -19.03 -29.30 11.84
C LEU A 495 -17.93 -29.49 10.80
N LEU A 496 -17.45 -28.40 10.18
CA LEU A 496 -16.34 -28.45 9.23
C LEU A 496 -15.03 -28.71 9.98
N SER A 497 -14.18 -29.57 9.44
CA SER A 497 -12.81 -29.76 9.91
C SER A 497 -11.95 -28.52 9.61
N ASP A 498 -10.85 -28.36 10.35
CA ASP A 498 -9.90 -27.24 10.15
C ASP A 498 -9.43 -27.13 8.69
N ALA A 499 -9.17 -28.27 8.03
CA ALA A 499 -8.77 -28.33 6.64
C ALA A 499 -9.88 -27.86 5.67
N GLU A 500 -11.13 -28.23 5.91
CA GLU A 500 -12.27 -27.78 5.10
C GLU A 500 -12.51 -26.28 5.27
N ILE A 501 -12.36 -25.75 6.49
CA ILE A 501 -12.44 -24.33 6.78
C ILE A 501 -11.36 -23.58 6.01
N GLU A 502 -10.11 -24.03 6.08
CA GLU A 502 -9.00 -23.42 5.35
C GLU A 502 -9.25 -23.40 3.84
N MET A 503 -9.70 -24.52 3.26
CA MET A 503 -10.02 -24.60 1.83
C MET A 503 -11.13 -23.62 1.44
N ILE A 504 -12.23 -23.57 2.19
CA ILE A 504 -13.35 -22.66 1.89
C ILE A 504 -12.94 -21.20 2.06
N VAL A 505 -12.11 -20.89 3.07
CA VAL A 505 -11.56 -19.55 3.29
C VAL A 505 -10.71 -19.12 2.11
N LEU A 506 -9.78 -19.96 1.65
CA LEU A 506 -8.93 -19.68 0.49
C LEU A 506 -9.77 -19.52 -0.79
N LEU A 507 -10.76 -20.38 -1.02
CA LEU A 507 -11.67 -20.27 -2.17
C LEU A 507 -12.47 -18.96 -2.13
N ARG A 508 -12.92 -18.54 -0.95
CA ARG A 508 -13.69 -17.30 -0.76
C ARG A 508 -12.81 -16.07 -0.93
N MET A 509 -11.59 -16.08 -0.42
CA MET A 509 -10.61 -15.01 -0.64
C MET A 509 -10.29 -14.81 -2.12
N ASN A 510 -10.17 -15.91 -2.86
CA ASN A 510 -9.82 -15.89 -4.29
C ASN A 510 -11.04 -15.90 -5.21
N ARG A 511 -12.25 -15.64 -4.70
CA ARG A 511 -13.49 -15.78 -5.48
C ARG A 511 -13.47 -14.99 -6.78
N GLU A 512 -13.12 -13.70 -6.73
CA GLU A 512 -13.08 -12.83 -7.91
C GLU A 512 -12.05 -13.31 -8.94
N PHE A 513 -10.87 -13.75 -8.46
CA PHE A 513 -9.85 -14.36 -9.32
C PHE A 513 -10.35 -15.65 -9.96
N MET A 514 -11.00 -16.53 -9.20
CA MET A 514 -11.58 -17.78 -9.71
C MET A 514 -12.70 -17.51 -10.72
N GLU A 515 -13.54 -16.50 -10.49
CA GLU A 515 -14.57 -16.05 -11.44
C GLU A 515 -13.92 -15.48 -12.72
N TYR A 516 -12.87 -14.67 -12.59
CA TYR A 516 -12.08 -14.16 -13.72
C TYR A 516 -11.44 -15.29 -14.53
N MET A 517 -10.80 -16.26 -13.86
CA MET A 517 -10.16 -17.41 -14.50
C MET A 517 -11.18 -18.27 -15.25
N ARG A 518 -12.36 -18.53 -14.66
CA ARG A 518 -13.44 -19.25 -15.35
C ARG A 518 -13.99 -18.50 -16.55
N ARG A 519 -14.08 -17.17 -16.47
CA ARG A 519 -14.61 -16.31 -17.56
C ARG A 519 -13.66 -16.21 -18.74
N ASN A 520 -12.38 -15.97 -18.49
CA ASN A 520 -11.39 -15.67 -19.53
C ASN A 520 -10.57 -16.88 -19.96
N PHE A 521 -10.44 -17.88 -19.08
CA PHE A 521 -9.61 -19.06 -19.27
C PHE A 521 -10.40 -20.34 -19.00
N GLY A 522 -11.67 -20.37 -19.42
CA GLY A 522 -12.58 -21.49 -19.17
C GLY A 522 -12.03 -22.84 -19.63
N ASN A 523 -11.26 -22.87 -20.72
CA ASN A 523 -10.53 -24.04 -21.21
C ASN A 523 -9.42 -24.53 -20.26
N LEU A 524 -8.65 -23.63 -19.64
CA LEU A 524 -7.65 -23.97 -18.62
C LEU A 524 -8.32 -24.40 -17.30
N SER A 525 -9.42 -23.74 -16.92
CA SER A 525 -10.16 -24.08 -15.69
C SER A 525 -10.82 -25.47 -15.71
N ARG A 526 -10.97 -26.07 -16.90
CA ARG A 526 -11.52 -27.42 -17.12
C ARG A 526 -10.45 -28.49 -17.23
N GLN A 527 -9.17 -28.14 -17.32
CA GLN A 527 -8.11 -29.11 -17.13
C GLN A 527 -8.20 -29.53 -15.66
N GLN A 528 -8.61 -30.78 -15.41
CA GLN A 528 -8.49 -31.39 -14.08
C GLN A 528 -7.06 -31.13 -13.61
N PHE A 529 -6.92 -30.58 -12.41
CA PHE A 529 -5.64 -30.15 -11.82
C PHE A 529 -4.59 -31.28 -11.85
N ASN A 530 -3.82 -31.38 -12.92
CA ASN A 530 -2.62 -32.22 -13.02
C ASN A 530 -1.41 -31.58 -12.30
N MET A 531 -1.64 -30.53 -11.51
CA MET A 531 -0.62 -29.79 -10.76
C MET A 531 -0.72 -29.94 -9.25
N THR A 532 -1.69 -30.70 -8.73
CA THR A 532 -1.70 -31.11 -7.32
C THR A 532 -1.29 -32.56 -7.26
N VAL A 533 -0.04 -32.79 -6.84
CA VAL A 533 0.50 -34.11 -6.52
C VAL A 533 -0.33 -34.71 -5.37
N ILE A 534 -1.36 -35.47 -5.70
CA ILE A 534 -1.70 -36.72 -5.02
C ILE A 534 -1.80 -37.74 -6.14
N GLY A 535 -0.66 -38.33 -6.48
CA GLY A 535 -0.63 -39.45 -7.41
C GLY A 535 -1.47 -40.58 -6.82
N THR A 536 -2.48 -41.02 -7.55
CA THR A 536 -3.17 -42.29 -7.32
C THR A 536 -2.28 -43.47 -7.75
N GLU A 537 -1.02 -43.49 -7.31
CA GLU A 537 -0.16 -44.67 -7.42
C GLU A 537 -0.31 -45.48 -6.12
N MET A 538 -1.51 -46.03 -5.91
CA MET A 538 -1.75 -47.16 -5.00
C MET A 538 -2.87 -48.08 -5.52
N GLU A 539 -2.99 -48.19 -6.84
CA GLU A 539 -3.78 -49.27 -7.46
C GLU A 539 -2.92 -49.89 -8.55
N ASN A 540 -1.96 -50.72 -8.12
CA ASN A 540 -1.44 -51.93 -8.79
C ASN A 540 0.00 -52.22 -8.32
N GLU A 541 0.13 -52.79 -7.13
CA GLU A 541 1.14 -53.82 -6.81
C GLU A 541 0.48 -54.94 -5.99
#